data_AF-A0A1S8WWG2-F1
#
_entry.id   AF-A0A1S8WWG2-F1
#
_cell.length_a   1.000
_cell.length_b   1.000
_cell.length_c   1.000
_cell.angle_alpha   90.00
_cell.angle_beta   90.00
_cell.angle_gamma   90.00
#
_symmetry.space_group_name_H-M   'P 1'
#
loop_
_entity.id
_entity.type
_entity.pdbx_description
1 polymer ?
#
loop_
_entity_poly.entity_id
_entity_poly.type
_entity_poly.pdbx_seq_one_letter_code
_entity_poly.pdbx_strand_id
1 'polypeptide(L)'
;FAFVQPDARKFSLLTNMLNKRLEDGQGECFLELGIGDGQSPGLLPEDLNHSVNTTERLAEALKVKLIHLRDRAVSGSALEIQSRIENNGPACGSTSSESTPISLSFPSYLVHNESAEGCVQLQSSSYQPSPDRSAPTPSTDVSSVTGPVVREYLLRKETPADDFVDVRVAVVGNVDAGKSTLLGVLTHGELDNGRGQARLRLLRHKHEAESGRTSSVSNDILGFDTTGQVVNKPLHGQLDWLNICKASAKVITFIDLAGHERYLKTTIFGMTGHAPDYAMFMVGANAGVIGMAKEHLGLALALGVP
;
A
#
# COMPACT_ATOMS: atom_id res chain seq x y z
N PHE A 1 -0.63 -8.90 -14.63
CA PHE A 1 -0.10 -9.48 -15.88
C PHE A 1 -0.53 -10.93 -16.02
N ALA A 2 -0.76 -11.42 -17.23
CA ALA A 2 -0.93 -12.85 -17.49
C ALA A 2 0.39 -13.40 -18.05
N PHE A 3 1.21 -14.05 -17.22
CA PHE A 3 2.51 -14.62 -17.60
C PHE A 3 2.37 -16.08 -18.04
N VAL A 4 1.35 -16.39 -18.85
CA VAL A 4 1.12 -17.76 -19.29
C VAL A 4 2.15 -18.12 -20.36
N GLN A 5 3.18 -18.88 -19.98
CA GLN A 5 4.20 -19.50 -20.84
C GLN A 5 4.83 -18.55 -21.90
N PRO A 6 5.68 -17.60 -21.49
CA PRO A 6 6.32 -16.68 -22.42
C PRO A 6 7.41 -17.35 -23.28
N ASP A 7 7.47 -16.97 -24.55
CA ASP A 7 8.60 -17.28 -25.45
C ASP A 7 9.92 -16.71 -24.92
N ALA A 8 11.07 -17.21 -25.37
CA ALA A 8 12.40 -16.76 -24.90
C ALA A 8 12.61 -15.24 -25.01
N ARG A 9 12.11 -14.59 -26.07
CA ARG A 9 12.16 -13.12 -26.24
C ARG A 9 11.26 -12.38 -25.25
N LYS A 10 10.07 -12.94 -24.97
CA LYS A 10 9.14 -12.36 -24.00
C LYS A 10 9.70 -12.51 -22.58
N PHE A 11 10.31 -13.66 -22.28
CA PHE A 11 10.95 -13.91 -20.99
C PHE A 11 12.05 -12.88 -20.71
N SER A 12 12.96 -12.64 -21.65
CA SER A 12 14.02 -11.64 -21.45
C SER A 12 13.50 -10.20 -21.29
N LEU A 13 12.45 -9.83 -22.04
CA LEU A 13 11.79 -8.53 -21.89
C LEU A 13 11.16 -8.40 -20.49
N LEU A 14 10.50 -9.44 -20.01
CA LEU A 14 9.89 -9.48 -18.68
C LEU A 14 10.94 -9.38 -17.58
N THR A 15 12.08 -10.08 -17.72
CA THR A 15 13.21 -9.97 -16.80
C THR A 15 13.71 -8.54 -16.69
N ASN A 16 13.95 -7.86 -17.83
CA ASN A 16 14.42 -6.48 -17.85
C ASN A 16 13.38 -5.51 -17.26
N MET A 17 12.11 -5.70 -17.58
CA MET A 17 11.01 -4.88 -17.05
C MET A 17 10.89 -5.04 -15.53
N LEU A 18 10.94 -6.28 -15.01
CA LEU A 18 10.88 -6.54 -13.58
C LEU A 18 12.12 -6.02 -12.85
N ASN A 19 13.31 -6.16 -13.44
CA ASN A 19 14.53 -5.60 -12.85
C ASN A 19 14.43 -4.07 -12.72
N LYS A 20 13.97 -3.38 -13.78
CA LYS A 20 13.75 -1.93 -13.72
C LYS A 20 12.74 -1.55 -12.64
N ARG A 21 11.63 -2.29 -12.53
CA ARG A 21 10.63 -2.04 -11.48
C ARG A 21 11.15 -2.29 -10.07
N LEU A 22 12.01 -3.29 -9.89
CA LEU A 22 12.69 -3.53 -8.63
C LEU A 22 13.65 -2.39 -8.29
N GLU A 23 14.40 -1.87 -9.26
CA GLU A 23 15.29 -0.72 -9.07
C GLU A 23 14.48 0.55 -8.69
N ASP A 24 13.41 0.85 -9.43
CA ASP A 24 12.52 1.97 -9.16
C ASP A 24 11.80 1.83 -7.80
N GLY A 25 11.52 0.59 -7.37
CA GLY A 25 10.86 0.27 -6.10
C GLY A 25 11.80 -0.01 -4.93
N GLN A 26 13.05 0.46 -4.99
CA GLN A 26 14.08 0.27 -3.95
C GLN A 26 14.28 -1.20 -3.53
N GLY A 27 14.36 -2.09 -4.52
CA GLY A 27 14.57 -3.53 -4.33
C GLY A 27 13.29 -4.32 -4.08
N GLU A 28 12.11 -3.70 -4.14
CA GLU A 28 10.82 -4.35 -3.98
C GLU A 28 9.87 -4.06 -5.14
N CYS A 29 9.06 -5.06 -5.51
CA CYS A 29 8.05 -4.90 -6.55
C CYS A 29 6.84 -5.77 -6.25
N PHE A 30 5.65 -5.17 -6.25
CA PHE A 30 4.40 -5.90 -6.20
C PHE A 30 4.04 -6.43 -7.58
N LEU A 31 3.65 -7.70 -7.63
CA LEU A 31 3.27 -8.40 -8.84
C LEU A 31 1.89 -9.00 -8.69
N GLU A 32 0.96 -8.52 -9.50
CA GLU A 32 -0.40 -9.05 -9.57
C GLU A 32 -0.54 -9.97 -10.79
N LEU A 33 -0.79 -11.25 -10.54
CA LEU A 33 -1.02 -12.28 -11.54
C LEU A 33 -2.50 -12.39 -11.84
N GLY A 34 -2.86 -12.31 -13.12
CA GLY A 34 -4.24 -12.45 -13.59
C GLY A 34 -5.02 -11.15 -13.79
N ILE A 35 -4.33 -10.02 -13.81
CA ILE A 35 -4.88 -8.74 -14.29
C ILE A 35 -4.19 -8.41 -15.61
N GLY A 36 -4.91 -8.45 -16.73
CA GLY A 36 -4.37 -8.13 -18.06
C GLY A 36 -5.04 -6.89 -18.63
N ASP A 37 -4.34 -6.17 -19.51
CA ASP A 37 -4.90 -5.03 -20.22
C ASP A 37 -5.99 -5.54 -21.19
N GLY A 38 -7.26 -5.38 -20.79
CA GLY A 38 -8.43 -5.64 -21.65
C GLY A 38 -9.09 -7.01 -21.54
N GLN A 39 -8.68 -7.90 -20.62
CA GLN A 39 -9.40 -9.15 -20.33
C GLN A 39 -10.14 -9.09 -18.99
N SER A 40 -11.19 -9.90 -18.86
CA SER A 40 -11.90 -10.06 -17.57
C SER A 40 -10.90 -10.43 -16.48
N PRO A 41 -10.92 -9.76 -15.32
CA PRO A 41 -9.94 -10.00 -14.26
C PRO A 41 -10.02 -11.45 -13.75
N GLY A 42 -8.86 -12.02 -13.46
CA GLY A 42 -8.67 -13.36 -12.92
C GLY A 42 -8.32 -14.41 -13.97
N LEU A 43 -7.47 -15.35 -13.57
CA LEU A 43 -7.07 -16.49 -14.37
C LEU A 43 -7.71 -17.76 -13.82
N LEU A 44 -7.99 -18.71 -14.70
CA LEU A 44 -8.34 -20.07 -14.28
C LEU A 44 -7.19 -20.67 -13.45
N PRO A 45 -7.47 -21.59 -12.51
CA PRO A 45 -6.44 -22.17 -11.65
C PRO A 45 -5.26 -22.79 -12.41
N GLU A 46 -5.51 -23.39 -13.58
CA GLU A 46 -4.48 -24.00 -14.43
C GLU A 46 -3.54 -22.94 -15.04
N ASP A 47 -4.10 -21.91 -15.68
CA ASP A 47 -3.35 -20.79 -16.26
C ASP A 47 -2.60 -19.97 -15.21
N LEU A 48 -3.21 -19.85 -14.03
CA LEU A 48 -2.59 -19.22 -12.88
C LEU A 48 -1.36 -20.00 -12.42
N ASN A 49 -1.44 -21.34 -12.35
CA ASN A 49 -0.30 -22.17 -11.99
C ASN A 49 0.86 -22.03 -12.99
N HIS A 50 0.55 -21.97 -14.29
CA HIS A 50 1.55 -21.67 -15.32
C HIS A 50 2.19 -20.28 -15.16
N SER A 51 1.39 -19.28 -14.79
CA SER A 51 1.88 -17.93 -14.51
C SER A 51 2.76 -17.87 -13.26
N VAL A 52 2.44 -18.64 -12.22
CA VAL A 52 3.23 -18.75 -10.99
C VAL A 52 4.60 -19.38 -11.29
N ASN A 53 4.64 -20.52 -11.98
CA ASN A 53 5.91 -21.16 -12.35
C ASN A 53 6.80 -20.22 -13.20
N THR A 54 6.19 -19.49 -14.14
CA THR A 54 6.93 -18.48 -14.91
C THR A 54 7.50 -17.38 -14.01
N THR A 55 6.74 -16.95 -13.00
CA THR A 55 7.16 -15.94 -12.03
C THR A 55 8.29 -16.44 -11.14
N GLU A 56 8.24 -17.70 -10.69
CA GLU A 56 9.33 -18.34 -9.94
C GLU A 56 10.63 -18.35 -10.75
N ARG A 57 10.56 -18.73 -12.03
CA ARG A 57 11.72 -18.70 -12.93
C ARG A 57 12.27 -17.29 -13.14
N LEU A 58 11.41 -16.28 -13.20
CA LEU A 58 11.84 -14.88 -13.27
C LEU A 58 12.51 -14.43 -11.97
N ALA A 59 11.99 -14.86 -10.82
CA ALA A 59 12.56 -14.56 -9.51
C ALA A 59 13.96 -15.20 -9.35
N GLU A 60 14.13 -16.46 -9.76
CA GLU A 60 15.43 -17.14 -9.78
C GLU A 60 16.43 -16.43 -10.70
N ALA A 61 16.01 -16.03 -11.91
CA ALA A 61 16.87 -15.32 -12.86
C ALA A 61 17.37 -13.97 -12.30
N LEU A 62 16.54 -13.29 -11.52
CA LEU A 62 16.85 -12.00 -10.90
C LEU A 62 17.50 -12.13 -9.51
N LYS A 63 17.62 -13.36 -8.96
CA LYS A 63 18.07 -13.63 -7.59
C LYS A 63 17.27 -12.83 -6.56
N VAL A 64 15.94 -12.86 -6.70
CA VAL A 64 15.02 -12.20 -5.78
C VAL A 64 14.10 -13.23 -5.12
N LYS A 65 13.69 -12.94 -3.89
CA LYS A 65 12.73 -13.75 -3.15
C LYS A 65 11.31 -13.43 -3.63
N LEU A 66 10.54 -14.48 -3.90
CA LEU A 66 9.12 -14.39 -4.22
C LEU A 66 8.31 -14.69 -2.96
N ILE A 67 7.50 -13.73 -2.50
CA ILE A 67 6.67 -13.87 -1.30
C ILE A 67 5.21 -13.79 -1.73
N HIS A 68 4.43 -14.83 -1.44
CA HIS A 68 2.98 -14.83 -1.67
C HIS A 68 2.29 -13.95 -0.64
N LEU A 69 1.44 -13.01 -1.10
CA LEU A 69 0.73 -12.08 -0.22
C LEU A 69 -0.72 -12.50 0.02
N ARG A 70 -1.49 -12.68 -1.07
CA ARG A 70 -2.91 -13.04 -1.00
C ARG A 70 -3.47 -13.56 -2.32
N ASP A 71 -4.56 -14.31 -2.20
CA ASP A 71 -5.41 -14.74 -3.31
C ASP A 71 -6.73 -13.97 -3.29
N ARG A 72 -7.18 -13.51 -4.46
CA ARG A 72 -8.47 -12.85 -4.65
C ARG A 72 -9.29 -13.61 -5.67
N ALA A 73 -10.40 -14.19 -5.26
CA ALA A 73 -11.38 -14.77 -6.18
C ALA A 73 -12.15 -13.63 -6.87
N VAL A 74 -12.28 -13.70 -8.19
CA VAL A 74 -13.06 -12.72 -8.96
C VAL A 74 -14.46 -13.27 -9.19
N SER A 75 -15.46 -12.70 -8.52
CA SER A 75 -16.86 -12.93 -8.84
C SER A 75 -17.20 -12.13 -10.09
N GLY A 76 -17.34 -12.80 -11.24
CA GLY A 76 -17.59 -12.15 -12.51
C GLY A 76 -18.93 -11.41 -12.54
N SER A 77 -18.91 -10.08 -12.56
CA SER A 77 -20.03 -9.26 -13.03
C SER A 77 -20.01 -9.06 -14.56
N ALA A 78 -19.30 -9.94 -15.30
CA ALA A 78 -19.11 -9.82 -16.75
C ALA A 78 -19.58 -11.05 -17.56
N LEU A 79 -20.18 -12.06 -16.93
CA LEU A 79 -20.69 -13.26 -17.60
C LEU A 79 -22.22 -13.30 -17.79
N GLU A 80 -22.98 -12.28 -17.37
CA GLU A 80 -24.45 -12.26 -17.52
C GLU A 80 -24.97 -11.57 -18.80
N ILE A 81 -24.10 -11.02 -19.66
CA ILE A 81 -24.55 -10.30 -20.86
C ILE A 81 -24.54 -11.18 -22.13
N GLN A 82 -23.84 -12.32 -22.15
CA GLN A 82 -23.79 -13.18 -23.34
C GLN A 82 -24.95 -14.19 -23.47
N SER A 83 -25.78 -14.38 -22.44
CA SER A 83 -26.92 -15.31 -22.48
C SER A 83 -28.29 -14.65 -22.72
N ARG A 84 -28.33 -13.33 -22.94
CA ARG A 84 -29.58 -12.57 -23.20
C ARG A 84 -29.78 -12.09 -24.63
N ILE A 85 -28.90 -12.43 -25.58
CA ILE A 85 -28.97 -11.94 -26.97
C ILE A 85 -29.32 -13.03 -28.01
N GLU A 86 -29.35 -14.33 -27.66
CA GLU A 86 -29.71 -15.39 -28.62
C GLU A 86 -31.22 -15.66 -28.77
N ASN A 87 -32.10 -14.97 -28.04
CA ASN A 87 -33.56 -15.11 -28.20
C ASN A 87 -34.21 -13.79 -28.60
N ASN A 88 -33.86 -13.28 -29.79
CA ASN A 88 -34.74 -12.53 -30.69
C ASN A 88 -33.93 -12.03 -31.91
N GLY A 89 -34.07 -12.67 -33.06
CA GLY A 89 -33.84 -12.00 -34.35
C GLY A 89 -35.18 -11.56 -34.97
N PRO A 90 -35.21 -10.87 -36.13
CA PRO A 90 -34.19 -9.98 -36.71
C PRO A 90 -34.78 -8.62 -37.18
N ALA A 91 -33.95 -7.60 -37.43
CA ALA A 91 -34.21 -6.58 -38.46
C ALA A 91 -32.93 -5.80 -38.85
N CYS A 92 -32.80 -5.56 -40.16
CA CYS A 92 -31.66 -5.08 -40.95
C CYS A 92 -31.10 -3.67 -40.66
N GLY A 93 -29.86 -3.44 -41.11
CA GLY A 93 -29.37 -2.12 -41.57
C GLY A 93 -27.84 -1.97 -41.61
N SER A 94 -27.26 -1.98 -42.82
CA SER A 94 -25.86 -1.71 -43.26
C SER A 94 -25.24 -0.38 -42.73
N THR A 95 -23.92 -0.14 -42.59
CA THR A 95 -22.83 -0.07 -43.61
C THR A 95 -21.41 0.17 -42.99
N SER A 96 -20.38 -0.50 -43.55
CA SER A 96 -18.97 -0.11 -43.90
C SER A 96 -17.94 0.59 -42.96
N SER A 97 -16.73 -0.04 -42.91
CA SER A 97 -15.32 0.49 -42.89
C SER A 97 -14.88 1.44 -41.75
N GLU A 98 -13.67 1.44 -41.17
CA GLU A 98 -12.29 1.20 -41.66
C GLU A 98 -11.30 1.19 -40.45
N SER A 99 -10.00 0.97 -40.72
CA SER A 99 -8.91 0.49 -39.85
C SER A 99 -8.06 1.52 -39.05
N THR A 100 -7.68 1.16 -37.81
CA THR A 100 -6.44 1.50 -37.01
C THR A 100 -6.12 2.98 -36.65
N PRO A 101 -5.22 3.32 -35.68
CA PRO A 101 -4.31 2.51 -34.86
C PRO A 101 -4.31 2.76 -33.33
N ILE A 102 -3.43 2.00 -32.68
CA ILE A 102 -3.07 1.85 -31.25
C ILE A 102 -2.91 3.19 -30.50
N SER A 103 -3.57 3.28 -29.35
CA SER A 103 -3.42 4.35 -28.35
C SER A 103 -2.86 3.75 -27.04
N LEU A 104 -1.68 4.23 -26.65
CA LEU A 104 -1.10 4.02 -25.32
C LEU A 104 -1.73 5.04 -24.37
N SER A 105 -2.54 4.59 -23.40
CA SER A 105 -3.11 5.45 -22.37
C SER A 105 -2.75 4.95 -20.97
N PHE A 106 -2.07 5.82 -20.22
CA PHE A 106 -1.88 5.75 -18.78
C PHE A 106 -3.23 5.82 -18.05
N PRO A 107 -3.45 5.12 -16.92
CA PRO A 107 -4.63 5.36 -16.11
C PRO A 107 -4.46 6.67 -15.33
N SER A 108 -5.13 7.70 -15.82
CA SER A 108 -5.55 8.87 -15.05
C SER A 108 -6.61 8.46 -14.03
N TYR A 109 -6.34 8.62 -12.73
CA TYR A 109 -7.38 8.62 -11.72
C TYR A 109 -7.58 10.04 -11.23
N LEU A 110 -8.62 10.71 -11.73
CA LEU A 110 -9.41 11.67 -10.95
C LEU A 110 -10.72 12.03 -11.67
N VAL A 111 -11.81 12.08 -10.88
CA VAL A 111 -13.03 12.92 -11.03
C VAL A 111 -14.12 12.36 -11.98
N HIS A 112 -15.45 12.31 -11.71
CA HIS A 112 -16.40 12.78 -10.68
C HIS A 112 -17.62 11.81 -10.70
N ASN A 113 -18.43 11.79 -9.63
CA ASN A 113 -19.87 12.04 -9.78
C ASN A 113 -20.53 12.47 -8.47
N GLU A 114 -21.36 13.52 -8.58
CA GLU A 114 -22.17 14.15 -7.54
C GLU A 114 -23.50 13.39 -7.28
N SER A 115 -24.09 13.71 -6.13
CA SER A 115 -25.53 13.77 -5.83
C SER A 115 -26.34 12.48 -5.72
N ALA A 116 -26.58 12.06 -4.48
CA ALA A 116 -27.91 11.61 -4.04
C ALA A 116 -28.10 11.92 -2.55
N GLU A 117 -29.05 12.81 -2.26
CA GLU A 117 -29.57 13.12 -0.94
C GLU A 117 -30.29 11.89 -0.34
N GLY A 118 -30.08 11.64 0.95
CA GLY A 118 -30.72 10.53 1.65
C GLY A 118 -30.33 10.49 3.12
N CYS A 119 -31.00 11.32 3.92
CA CYS A 119 -30.90 11.34 5.38
C CYS A 119 -31.34 9.99 5.97
N VAL A 120 -30.43 9.27 6.65
CA VAL A 120 -30.77 8.13 7.50
C VAL A 120 -30.17 8.35 8.88
N GLN A 121 -31.04 8.56 9.87
CA GLN A 121 -30.72 8.61 11.29
C GLN A 121 -30.09 7.29 11.74
N LEU A 122 -28.86 7.35 12.24
CA LEU A 122 -28.23 6.24 12.95
C LEU A 122 -28.39 6.43 14.46
N GLN A 123 -29.23 5.59 15.05
CA GLN A 123 -29.36 5.43 16.49
C GLN A 123 -28.08 4.83 17.08
N SER A 124 -27.69 5.37 18.23
CA SER A 124 -26.60 4.90 19.08
C SER A 124 -26.85 3.47 19.56
N SER A 125 -25.97 2.53 19.20
CA SER A 125 -25.86 1.23 19.85
C SER A 125 -24.44 1.02 20.34
N SER A 126 -24.33 0.80 21.65
CA SER A 126 -23.12 0.52 22.42
C SER A 126 -22.43 -0.76 21.95
N TYR A 127 -21.23 -0.63 21.39
CA TYR A 127 -20.37 -1.76 21.06
C TYR A 127 -19.48 -2.08 22.26
N GLN A 128 -19.61 -3.28 22.84
CA GLN A 128 -18.67 -3.82 23.82
C GLN A 128 -17.81 -4.90 23.17
N PRO A 129 -16.47 -4.92 23.37
CA PRO A 129 -15.61 -5.93 22.78
C PRO A 129 -15.56 -7.19 23.66
N SER A 130 -15.79 -8.36 23.05
CA SER A 130 -15.53 -9.68 23.65
C SER A 130 -14.08 -10.13 23.38
N PRO A 131 -13.43 -10.85 24.32
CA PRO A 131 -12.04 -11.29 24.18
C PRO A 131 -11.92 -12.64 23.45
N ASP A 132 -10.72 -12.88 22.92
CA ASP A 132 -10.23 -14.13 22.30
C ASP A 132 -10.88 -14.60 20.98
N ARG A 133 -10.25 -14.18 19.88
CA ARG A 133 -10.03 -15.07 18.74
C ARG A 133 -8.58 -14.97 18.29
N SER A 134 -7.85 -16.06 18.48
CA SER A 134 -6.59 -16.38 17.83
C SER A 134 -6.57 -15.90 16.37
N ALA A 135 -5.49 -15.21 16.00
CA ALA A 135 -5.22 -14.77 14.64
C ALA A 135 -5.43 -15.91 13.63
N PRO A 136 -6.09 -15.68 12.47
CA PRO A 136 -6.15 -16.68 11.43
C PRO A 136 -4.76 -16.80 10.80
N THR A 137 -4.16 -17.98 10.95
CA THR A 137 -3.02 -18.43 10.14
C THR A 137 -3.40 -18.38 8.66
N PRO A 138 -2.60 -17.79 7.76
CA PRO A 138 -2.89 -17.81 6.33
C PRO A 138 -2.37 -19.13 5.75
N SER A 139 -3.15 -20.19 5.94
CA SER A 139 -2.98 -21.44 5.21
C SER A 139 -4.36 -21.90 4.75
N THR A 140 -4.97 -21.11 3.87
CA THR A 140 -6.13 -21.58 3.12
C THR A 140 -5.57 -22.27 1.88
N ASP A 141 -5.39 -23.58 1.96
CA ASP A 141 -5.10 -24.40 0.80
C ASP A 141 -6.28 -24.28 -0.18
N VAL A 142 -6.09 -23.50 -1.24
CA VAL A 142 -7.09 -23.29 -2.29
C VAL A 142 -6.98 -24.42 -3.32
N SER A 143 -7.47 -25.61 -2.96
CA SER A 143 -7.62 -26.74 -3.90
C SER A 143 -9.04 -26.91 -4.45
N SER A 144 -9.98 -25.99 -4.15
CA SER A 144 -11.38 -26.14 -4.56
C SER A 144 -12.09 -24.84 -4.99
N VAL A 145 -11.35 -23.84 -5.49
CA VAL A 145 -11.96 -22.65 -6.12
C VAL A 145 -11.97 -22.88 -7.63
N THR A 146 -13.15 -23.17 -8.18
CA THR A 146 -13.41 -23.38 -9.62
C THR A 146 -13.63 -22.08 -10.40
N GLY A 147 -13.31 -20.93 -9.80
CA GLY A 147 -13.50 -19.61 -10.39
C GLY A 147 -12.19 -18.94 -10.78
N PRO A 148 -12.26 -17.82 -11.54
CA PRO A 148 -11.08 -17.02 -11.85
C PRO A 148 -10.48 -16.40 -10.58
N VAL A 149 -9.16 -16.53 -10.43
CA VAL A 149 -8.40 -16.07 -9.25
C VAL A 149 -7.28 -15.13 -9.70
N VAL A 150 -7.05 -14.09 -8.91
CA VAL A 150 -5.90 -13.18 -8.99
C VAL A 150 -4.99 -13.44 -7.81
N ARG A 151 -3.69 -13.58 -8.03
CA ARG A 151 -2.70 -13.72 -6.95
C ARG A 151 -1.79 -12.53 -6.88
N GLU A 152 -1.49 -12.10 -5.66
CA GLU A 152 -0.52 -11.05 -5.40
C GLU A 152 0.76 -11.61 -4.80
N TYR A 153 1.88 -11.17 -5.34
CA TYR A 153 3.21 -11.51 -4.85
C TYR A 153 4.02 -10.23 -4.59
N LEU A 154 4.91 -10.31 -3.62
CA LEU A 154 5.99 -9.36 -3.40
C LEU A 154 7.29 -10.00 -3.88
N LEU A 155 7.94 -9.36 -4.85
CA LEU A 155 9.33 -9.66 -5.20
C LEU A 155 10.21 -8.76 -4.36
N ARG A 156 11.18 -9.35 -3.66
CA ARG A 156 12.14 -8.64 -2.82
C ARG A 156 13.55 -9.09 -3.14
N LYS A 157 14.43 -8.14 -3.45
CA LYS A 157 15.86 -8.41 -3.64
C LYS A 157 16.49 -8.91 -2.34
N GLU A 158 17.35 -9.91 -2.43
CA GLU A 158 18.11 -10.36 -1.27
C GLU A 158 19.13 -9.29 -0.88
N THR A 159 18.98 -8.73 0.32
CA THR A 159 19.99 -7.87 0.94
C THR A 159 21.02 -8.72 1.70
N PRO A 160 22.30 -8.31 1.72
CA PRO A 160 23.31 -8.89 2.60
C PRO A 160 22.86 -8.88 4.06
N ALA A 161 23.33 -9.84 4.88
CA ALA A 161 22.91 -9.94 6.29
C ALA A 161 23.28 -8.73 7.17
N ASP A 162 24.25 -7.91 6.73
CA ASP A 162 24.69 -6.68 7.42
C ASP A 162 24.07 -5.40 6.83
N ASP A 163 23.15 -5.52 5.87
CA ASP A 163 22.56 -4.38 5.18
C ASP A 163 21.02 -4.49 5.13
N PHE A 164 20.35 -3.35 5.16
CA PHE A 164 18.90 -3.26 5.15
C PHE A 164 18.43 -2.16 4.21
N VAL A 165 17.26 -2.36 3.60
CA VAL A 165 16.62 -1.30 2.82
C VAL A 165 16.01 -0.29 3.81
N ASP A 166 16.47 0.96 3.79
CA ASP A 166 15.87 2.08 4.55
C ASP A 166 14.94 2.87 3.65
N VAL A 167 13.66 2.98 4.03
CA VAL A 167 12.67 3.81 3.34
C VAL A 167 12.19 4.90 4.29
N ARG A 168 12.34 6.16 3.90
CA ARG A 168 11.99 7.30 4.73
C ARG A 168 10.63 7.86 4.34
N VAL A 169 9.70 7.84 5.29
CA VAL A 169 8.33 8.31 5.07
C VAL A 169 8.06 9.50 5.97
N ALA A 170 7.86 10.67 5.36
CA ALA A 170 7.46 11.87 6.08
C ALA A 170 5.94 11.87 6.32
N VAL A 171 5.53 12.00 7.57
CA VAL A 171 4.10 12.03 7.94
C VAL A 171 3.64 13.49 7.98
N VAL A 172 2.79 13.87 7.02
CA VAL A 172 2.30 15.24 6.82
C VAL A 172 0.78 15.31 6.89
N GLY A 173 0.24 16.47 7.28
CA GLY A 173 -1.21 16.66 7.41
C GLY A 173 -1.59 17.73 8.44
N ASN A 174 -2.88 18.05 8.53
CA ASN A 174 -3.37 19.10 9.44
C ASN A 174 -3.17 18.75 10.93
N VAL A 175 -3.35 19.73 11.81
CA VAL A 175 -3.53 19.50 13.25
C VAL A 175 -4.71 18.54 13.45
N ASP A 176 -4.60 17.65 14.45
CA ASP A 176 -5.62 16.68 14.83
C ASP A 176 -5.99 15.62 13.78
N ALA A 177 -5.25 15.51 12.66
CA ALA A 177 -5.40 14.42 11.69
C ALA A 177 -4.97 13.04 12.24
N GLY A 178 -4.44 12.97 13.47
CA GLY A 178 -4.01 11.71 14.10
C GLY A 178 -2.62 11.23 13.70
N LYS A 179 -1.75 12.09 13.15
CA LYS A 179 -0.39 11.74 12.68
C LYS A 179 0.45 10.97 13.70
N SER A 180 0.82 11.65 14.78
CA SER A 180 1.64 11.06 15.84
C SER A 180 0.91 9.94 16.58
N THR A 181 -0.43 9.96 16.61
CA THR A 181 -1.21 8.86 17.20
C THR A 181 -1.09 7.59 16.37
N LEU A 182 -1.29 7.68 15.04
CA LEU A 182 -1.13 6.54 14.13
C LEU A 182 0.30 6.02 14.18
N LEU A 183 1.28 6.91 14.15
CA LEU A 183 2.68 6.52 14.23
C LEU A 183 2.97 5.75 15.53
N GLY A 184 2.43 6.20 16.67
CA GLY A 184 2.63 5.53 17.94
C GLY A 184 2.05 4.11 17.97
N VAL A 185 0.88 3.93 17.34
CA VAL A 185 0.26 2.61 17.18
C VAL A 185 1.10 1.71 16.28
N LEU A 186 1.58 2.22 15.14
CA LEU A 186 2.35 1.44 14.17
C LEU A 186 3.70 0.98 14.72
N THR A 187 4.40 1.85 15.45
CA THR A 187 5.79 1.58 15.90
C THR A 187 5.83 0.74 17.16
N HIS A 188 4.83 0.88 18.05
CA HIS A 188 4.78 0.19 19.34
C HIS A 188 3.79 -0.98 19.39
N GLY A 189 2.91 -1.12 18.40
CA GLY A 189 1.94 -2.24 18.33
C GLY A 189 0.82 -2.19 19.37
N GLU A 190 0.61 -1.05 20.02
CA GLU A 190 -0.46 -0.84 21.01
C GLU A 190 -1.51 0.13 20.48
N LEU A 191 -2.78 -0.21 20.67
CA LEU A 191 -3.88 0.65 20.26
C LEU A 191 -3.98 1.90 21.13
N ASP A 192 -4.33 3.03 20.51
CA ASP A 192 -4.59 4.26 21.25
C ASP A 192 -5.92 4.17 22.01
N ASN A 193 -5.94 4.71 23.23
CA ASN A 193 -7.13 4.75 24.08
C ASN A 193 -8.06 5.95 23.79
N GLY A 194 -7.82 6.67 22.69
CA GLY A 194 -8.54 7.90 22.33
C GLY A 194 -8.16 9.12 23.16
N ARG A 195 -7.23 8.98 24.11
CA ARG A 195 -6.67 10.09 24.91
C ARG A 195 -5.21 10.40 24.53
N GLY A 196 -4.72 9.82 23.44
CA GLY A 196 -3.36 10.04 22.93
C GLY A 196 -2.28 9.28 23.71
N GLN A 197 -2.62 8.16 24.35
CA GLN A 197 -1.64 7.28 25.01
C GLN A 197 -0.56 6.80 24.03
N ALA A 198 -0.94 6.44 22.80
CA ALA A 198 0.02 6.03 21.77
C ALA A 198 0.93 7.20 21.38
N ARG A 199 0.37 8.41 21.27
CA ARG A 199 1.12 9.64 20.94
C ARG A 199 2.14 10.00 22.03
N LEU A 200 1.82 9.84 23.32
CA LEU A 200 2.71 10.21 24.42
C LEU A 200 4.08 9.52 24.37
N ARG A 201 4.17 8.34 23.74
CA ARG A 201 5.43 7.60 23.56
C ARG A 201 6.39 8.26 22.56
N LEU A 202 5.84 9.06 21.64
CA LEU A 202 6.62 9.73 20.59
C LEU A 202 7.00 11.17 20.95
N LEU A 203 6.35 11.74 21.97
CA LEU A 203 6.61 13.11 22.38
C LEU A 203 7.96 13.20 23.09
N ARG A 204 8.77 14.16 22.66
CA ARG A 204 10.14 14.34 23.17
C ARG A 204 10.20 15.41 24.25
N HIS A 205 9.28 16.35 24.23
CA HIS A 205 9.33 17.53 25.09
C HIS A 205 8.11 17.64 25.99
N LYS A 206 8.33 18.18 27.20
CA LYS A 206 7.27 18.38 28.20
C LYS A 206 6.12 19.24 27.69
N HIS A 207 6.43 20.32 26.96
CA HIS A 207 5.40 21.21 26.39
C HIS A 207 4.57 20.54 25.29
N GLU A 208 5.07 19.49 24.64
CA GLU A 208 4.28 18.70 23.69
C GLU A 208 3.24 17.85 24.43
N ALA A 209 3.63 17.26 25.56
CA ALA A 209 2.72 16.50 26.42
C ALA A 209 1.64 17.41 27.06
N GLU A 210 2.01 18.63 27.45
CA GLU A 210 1.09 19.62 28.04
C GLU A 210 0.13 20.21 26.99
N SER A 211 0.63 20.58 25.81
CA SER A 211 -0.19 21.18 24.74
C SER A 211 -0.94 20.15 23.88
N GLY A 212 -0.52 18.89 23.92
CA GLY A 212 -1.01 17.85 23.03
C GLY A 212 -0.67 18.10 21.56
N ARG A 213 0.41 18.82 21.26
CA ARG A 213 0.83 19.15 19.89
C ARG A 213 2.30 18.81 19.68
N THR A 214 2.61 18.14 18.58
CA THR A 214 3.98 17.91 18.14
C THR A 214 4.60 19.22 17.66
N SER A 215 5.75 19.56 18.21
CA SER A 215 6.47 20.82 17.95
C SER A 215 7.85 20.59 17.35
N SER A 216 8.37 19.38 17.49
CA SER A 216 9.69 18.94 17.04
C SER A 216 9.57 17.92 15.89
N VAL A 217 10.66 17.72 15.16
CA VAL A 217 10.78 16.61 14.20
C VAL A 217 11.25 15.38 14.97
N SER A 218 10.47 14.30 14.91
CA SER A 218 10.82 13.02 15.52
C SER A 218 10.98 11.95 14.45
N ASN A 219 11.87 10.99 14.71
CA ASN A 219 12.07 9.84 13.86
C ASN A 219 11.73 8.59 14.66
N ASP A 220 10.94 7.71 14.08
CA ASP A 220 10.64 6.39 14.62
C ASP A 220 10.79 5.36 13.52
N ILE A 221 11.18 4.14 13.89
CA ILE A 221 11.46 3.09 12.92
C ILE A 221 10.50 1.92 13.06
N LEU A 222 10.20 1.27 11.93
CA LEU A 222 9.45 0.03 11.86
C LEU A 222 10.22 -0.97 11.00
N GLY A 223 10.68 -2.04 11.62
CA GLY A 223 11.47 -3.08 10.98
C GLY A 223 10.63 -4.26 10.51
N PHE A 224 11.00 -4.80 9.34
CA PHE A 224 10.42 -5.99 8.74
C PHE A 224 11.50 -7.04 8.47
N ASP A 225 11.20 -8.29 8.80
CA ASP A 225 12.07 -9.42 8.49
C ASP A 225 11.99 -9.80 7.00
N THR A 226 12.77 -10.81 6.59
CA THR A 226 12.76 -11.34 5.22
C THR A 226 11.44 -12.01 4.81
N THR A 227 10.55 -12.29 5.76
CA THR A 227 9.22 -12.89 5.54
C THR A 227 8.09 -11.85 5.51
N GLY A 228 8.39 -10.60 5.86
CA GLY A 228 7.43 -9.50 5.94
C GLY A 228 6.79 -9.33 7.32
N GLN A 229 7.26 -10.02 8.35
CA GLN A 229 6.79 -9.85 9.72
C GLN A 229 7.47 -8.67 10.41
N VAL A 230 6.71 -7.99 11.28
CA VAL A 230 7.22 -6.86 12.06
C VAL A 230 8.14 -7.35 13.18
N VAL A 231 9.34 -6.78 13.26
CA VAL A 231 10.33 -7.13 14.30
C VAL A 231 10.28 -6.22 15.53
N ASN A 232 9.55 -5.10 15.45
CA ASN A 232 9.38 -4.15 16.54
C ASN A 232 8.70 -4.81 17.74
N LYS A 233 9.52 -5.26 18.69
CA LYS A 233 9.07 -5.83 19.97
C LYS A 233 9.58 -4.92 21.08
N PRO A 234 8.75 -4.01 21.61
CA PRO A 234 9.19 -3.12 22.69
C PRO A 234 9.53 -3.96 23.93
N LEU A 235 10.76 -3.81 24.43
CA LEU A 235 11.18 -4.41 25.69
C LEU A 235 10.95 -3.37 26.79
N HIS A 236 10.07 -3.65 27.75
CA HIS A 236 9.70 -2.68 28.81
C HIS A 236 9.15 -1.34 28.29
N GLY A 237 8.47 -1.35 27.15
CA GLY A 237 7.88 -0.14 26.57
C GLY A 237 8.86 0.79 25.84
N GLN A 238 10.13 0.40 25.70
CA GLN A 238 11.11 1.11 24.88
C GLN A 238 11.49 0.27 23.65
N LEU A 239 11.64 0.95 22.52
CA LEU A 239 12.11 0.35 21.27
C LEU A 239 13.63 0.43 21.20
N ASP A 240 14.29 -0.72 21.00
CA ASP A 240 15.72 -0.77 20.76
C ASP A 240 16.01 -0.76 19.26
N TRP A 241 16.43 0.39 18.75
CA TRP A 241 16.66 0.59 17.33
C TRP A 241 17.78 -0.29 16.78
N LEU A 242 18.81 -0.59 17.59
CA LEU A 242 19.94 -1.39 17.13
C LEU A 242 19.50 -2.84 16.86
N ASN A 243 18.69 -3.40 17.76
CA ASN A 243 18.17 -4.75 17.61
C ASN A 243 17.16 -4.83 16.46
N ILE A 244 16.33 -3.80 16.27
CA ILE A 244 15.43 -3.71 15.12
C ILE A 244 16.22 -3.72 13.81
N CYS A 245 17.23 -2.86 13.65
CA CYS A 245 18.03 -2.81 12.42
C CYS A 245 18.76 -4.13 12.14
N LYS A 246 19.29 -4.80 13.17
CA LYS A 246 19.98 -6.10 13.02
C LYS A 246 19.04 -7.24 12.61
N ALA A 247 17.79 -7.22 13.08
CA ALA A 247 16.81 -8.25 12.78
C ALA A 247 16.00 -7.96 11.50
N SER A 248 16.11 -6.76 10.94
CA SER A 248 15.30 -6.30 9.81
C SER A 248 16.03 -6.49 8.49
N ALA A 249 15.31 -7.01 7.49
CA ALA A 249 15.73 -6.93 6.09
C ALA A 249 15.35 -5.57 5.47
N LYS A 250 14.29 -4.93 6.00
CA LYS A 250 13.81 -3.61 5.59
C LYS A 250 13.37 -2.80 6.80
N VAL A 251 13.75 -1.54 6.84
CA VAL A 251 13.36 -0.58 7.88
C VAL A 251 12.61 0.56 7.23
N ILE A 252 11.45 0.90 7.78
CA ILE A 252 10.71 2.11 7.43
C ILE A 252 10.99 3.14 8.52
N THR A 253 11.65 4.21 8.15
CA THR A 253 11.91 5.35 9.03
C THR A 253 10.81 6.39 8.83
N PHE A 254 9.94 6.52 9.81
CA PHE A 254 8.91 7.55 9.82
C PHE A 254 9.45 8.85 10.39
N ILE A 255 9.19 9.95 9.71
CA ILE A 255 9.54 11.31 10.15
C ILE A 255 8.24 11.99 10.56
N ASP A 256 8.00 12.12 11.87
CA ASP A 256 6.84 12.82 12.41
C ASP A 256 7.07 14.33 12.30
N LEU A 257 6.18 14.99 11.56
CA LEU A 257 6.25 16.42 11.30
C LEU A 257 5.11 17.16 12.01
N ALA A 258 5.44 18.35 12.50
CA ALA A 258 4.50 19.17 13.22
C ALA A 258 3.30 19.57 12.34
N GLY A 259 2.09 19.42 12.89
CA GLY A 259 0.84 19.72 12.18
C GLY A 259 0.42 21.19 12.22
N HIS A 260 0.97 21.98 13.15
CA HIS A 260 0.48 23.32 13.48
C HIS A 260 1.32 24.40 12.78
N GLU A 261 0.66 25.45 12.29
CA GLU A 261 1.27 26.53 11.50
C GLU A 261 2.49 27.19 12.16
N ARG A 262 2.43 27.39 13.48
CA ARG A 262 3.53 27.91 14.31
C ARG A 262 4.85 27.15 14.10
N TYR A 263 4.78 25.86 13.76
CA TYR A 263 5.93 24.97 13.59
C TYR A 263 6.24 24.66 12.12
N LEU A 264 5.64 25.37 11.16
CA LEU A 264 5.88 25.15 9.73
C LEU A 264 7.37 25.21 9.36
N LYS A 265 8.14 26.14 9.96
CA LYS A 265 9.59 26.22 9.75
C LYS A 265 10.32 24.93 10.14
N THR A 266 9.88 24.31 11.23
CA THR A 266 10.38 23.02 11.72
C THR A 266 10.03 21.91 10.74
N THR A 267 8.81 21.92 10.19
CA THR A 267 8.38 20.97 9.16
C THR A 267 9.18 21.10 7.87
N ILE A 268 9.45 22.32 7.40
CA ILE A 268 10.30 22.58 6.23
C ILE A 268 11.72 22.05 6.47
N PHE A 269 12.30 22.32 7.63
CA PHE A 269 13.61 21.78 8.01
C PHE A 269 13.59 20.25 8.06
N GLY A 270 12.51 19.64 8.57
CA GLY A 270 12.35 18.20 8.61
C GLY A 270 12.29 17.57 7.22
N MET A 271 11.44 18.11 6.35
CA MET A 271 11.28 17.66 4.96
C MET A 271 12.56 17.81 4.14
N THR A 272 13.27 18.94 4.27
CA THR A 272 14.50 19.20 3.50
C THR A 272 15.72 18.50 4.08
N GLY A 273 15.85 18.43 5.41
CA GLY A 273 17.01 17.89 6.10
C GLY A 273 17.03 16.36 6.17
N HIS A 274 15.87 15.72 6.32
CA HIS A 274 15.79 14.26 6.34
C HIS A 274 15.62 13.62 4.95
N ALA A 275 15.26 14.42 3.94
CA ALA A 275 15.06 14.00 2.55
C ALA A 275 14.24 12.71 2.44
N PRO A 276 12.93 12.76 2.78
CA PRO A 276 12.06 11.59 2.73
C PRO A 276 11.89 11.07 1.31
N ASP A 277 11.81 9.76 1.15
CA ASP A 277 11.50 9.10 -0.12
C ASP A 277 10.02 9.23 -0.47
N TYR A 278 9.14 9.24 0.55
CA TYR A 278 7.69 9.31 0.39
C TYR A 278 7.05 10.24 1.41
N ALA A 279 5.90 10.82 1.05
CA ALA A 279 5.07 11.58 1.96
C ALA A 279 3.77 10.82 2.28
N MET A 280 3.57 10.46 3.55
CA MET A 280 2.29 9.98 4.05
C MET A 280 1.39 11.17 4.39
N PHE A 281 0.44 11.47 3.50
CA PHE A 281 -0.52 12.56 3.68
C PHE A 281 -1.77 12.12 4.44
N MET A 282 -1.87 12.54 5.69
CA MET A 282 -2.98 12.22 6.59
C MET A 282 -4.03 13.32 6.62
N VAL A 283 -5.28 12.91 6.39
CA VAL A 283 -6.45 13.79 6.35
C VAL A 283 -7.46 13.33 7.40
N GLY A 284 -7.87 14.23 8.29
CA GLY A 284 -8.95 13.96 9.22
C GLY A 284 -10.28 13.87 8.47
N ALA A 285 -11.00 12.75 8.62
CA ALA A 285 -12.30 12.54 7.97
C ALA A 285 -13.35 13.59 8.35
N ASN A 286 -13.21 14.18 9.54
CA ASN A 286 -14.08 15.23 10.06
C ASN A 286 -13.85 16.62 9.43
N ALA A 287 -12.65 16.89 8.91
CA ALA A 287 -12.23 18.23 8.51
C ALA A 287 -11.86 18.33 7.01
N GLY A 288 -11.46 17.22 6.39
CA GLY A 288 -10.96 17.22 5.02
C GLY A 288 -9.63 17.97 4.86
N VAL A 289 -9.33 18.40 3.64
CA VAL A 289 -8.06 19.06 3.27
C VAL A 289 -8.16 20.57 3.55
N ILE A 290 -7.86 20.97 4.79
CA ILE A 290 -7.91 22.37 5.23
C ILE A 290 -6.62 22.83 5.89
N GLY A 291 -6.39 24.15 5.87
CA GLY A 291 -5.29 24.81 6.56
C GLY A 291 -3.92 24.23 6.21
N MET A 292 -3.19 23.82 7.24
CA MET A 292 -1.83 23.29 7.12
C MET A 292 -1.72 22.03 6.26
N ALA A 293 -2.80 21.28 6.05
CA ALA A 293 -2.78 20.16 5.12
C ALA A 293 -2.42 20.61 3.69
N LYS A 294 -2.95 21.75 3.23
CA LYS A 294 -2.63 22.28 1.90
C LYS A 294 -1.18 22.74 1.80
N GLU A 295 -0.70 23.42 2.83
CA GLU A 295 0.69 23.89 2.93
C GLU A 295 1.67 22.71 2.91
N HIS A 296 1.43 21.68 3.72
CA HIS A 296 2.30 20.50 3.75
C HIS A 296 2.28 19.71 2.45
N LEU A 297 1.12 19.60 1.80
CA LEU A 297 1.02 18.98 0.47
C LEU A 297 1.79 19.82 -0.58
N GLY A 298 1.67 21.15 -0.53
CA GLY A 298 2.43 22.05 -1.39
C GLY A 298 3.94 21.89 -1.20
N LEU A 299 4.41 21.72 0.03
CA LEU A 299 5.82 21.45 0.33
C LEU A 299 6.29 20.11 -0.23
N ALA A 300 5.51 19.03 -0.07
CA ALA A 300 5.86 17.73 -0.62
C ALA A 300 6.00 17.79 -2.15
N LEU A 301 5.03 18.43 -2.83
CA LEU A 301 5.05 18.64 -4.28
C LEU A 301 6.23 19.51 -4.72
N ALA A 302 6.54 20.59 -3.99
CA ALA A 302 7.66 21.47 -4.31
C ALA A 302 9.02 20.77 -4.16
N LEU A 303 9.13 19.83 -3.23
CA LEU A 303 10.34 19.02 -3.02
C LEU A 303 10.40 17.79 -3.93
N GLY A 304 9.36 17.53 -4.73
CA GLY A 304 9.28 16.35 -5.58
C GLY A 304 9.18 15.04 -4.81
N VAL A 305 8.65 15.07 -3.58
CA VAL A 305 8.44 13.88 -2.76
C VAL A 305 7.08 13.27 -3.17
N PRO A 306 7.07 12.03 -3.70
CA PRO A 306 5.86 11.35 -4.15
C PRO A 306 4.90 10.96 -3.02
#